data_AF-A0A182PCU1-F1
#
_entry.id   AF-A0A182PCU1-F1
#
_cell.length_a   1.000
_cell.length_b   1.000
_cell.length_c   1.000
_cell.angle_alpha   90.00
_cell.angle_beta   90.00
_cell.angle_gamma   90.00
#
_symmetry.space_group_name_H-M   'P 1'
#
loop_
_entity.id
_entity.type
_entity.pdbx_description
1 polymer ?
#
loop_
_entity_poly.entity_id
_entity_poly.type
_entity_poly.pdbx_seq_one_letter_code
_entity_poly.pdbx_strand_id
1 'polypeptide(L)' 'MWERHIGGEGWSYYCDCYPGFSGPDCGDGPLCKDANVCENGGTCKHIGDNAIICICPAGFKGKRCEINEYDEVTGKASR' A
#
# COMPACT_ATOMS: atom_id res chain seq x y z
N MET A 1 7.36 -15.08 -2.21
CA MET A 1 8.82 -14.83 -2.10
C MET A 1 9.33 -14.50 -3.51
N TRP A 2 9.93 -13.34 -3.73
CA TRP A 2 10.30 -12.84 -5.07
C TRP A 2 11.82 -12.74 -5.23
N GLU A 3 12.33 -12.71 -6.46
CA GLU A 3 13.77 -12.58 -6.76
C GLU A 3 14.10 -11.13 -7.16
N ARG A 4 15.15 -10.59 -6.53
CA ARG A 4 15.57 -9.20 -6.71
C ARG A 4 16.67 -9.14 -7.76
N HIS A 5 16.36 -8.57 -8.91
CA HIS A 5 17.30 -8.42 -10.01
C HIS A 5 17.87 -7.01 -10.03
N ILE A 6 19.19 -6.91 -10.12
CA ILE A 6 19.89 -5.64 -10.30
C ILE A 6 20.01 -5.44 -11.81
N GLY A 7 19.22 -4.50 -12.35
CA GLY A 7 19.34 -4.10 -13.76
C GLY A 7 20.69 -3.45 -13.99
N GLY A 8 21.45 -3.92 -14.97
CA GLY A 8 22.78 -3.41 -15.29
C GLY A 8 22.80 -1.91 -15.58
N GLU A 9 23.83 -1.25 -15.06
CA GLU A 9 24.20 0.15 -15.35
C GLU A 9 23.21 1.22 -14.87
N GLY A 10 22.67 1.00 -13.66
CA GLY A 10 21.96 1.99 -12.87
C GLY A 10 21.44 1.32 -11.60
N TRP A 11 21.30 2.06 -10.49
CA TRP A 11 20.76 1.50 -9.24
C TRP A 11 19.26 1.12 -9.33
N SER A 12 18.74 0.82 -10.52
CA SER A 12 17.40 0.28 -10.72
C SER A 12 17.42 -1.21 -10.38
N TYR A 13 16.81 -1.55 -9.26
CA TYR A 13 16.42 -2.92 -8.97
C TYR A 13 14.98 -3.11 -9.43
N TYR A 14 14.70 -4.26 -10.03
CA TYR A 14 13.33 -4.67 -10.32
C TYR A 14 13.09 -6.02 -9.66
N CYS A 15 11.82 -6.28 -9.36
CA CYS A 15 11.38 -7.45 -8.65
C CYS A 15 10.57 -8.28 -9.64
N ASP A 16 10.98 -9.53 -9.89
CA ASP A 16 10.15 -10.44 -10.67
C ASP A 16 9.04 -10.96 -9.76
N CYS A 17 7.87 -10.34 -9.91
CA CYS A 17 6.70 -10.65 -9.10
C CYS A 17 6.04 -11.95 -9.58
N TYR A 18 5.59 -12.77 -8.62
CA TYR A 18 4.72 -13.90 -8.93
C TYR A 18 3.44 -13.43 -9.65
N PRO A 19 2.81 -14.28 -10.47
CA PRO A 19 1.57 -13.94 -11.17
C PRO A 19 0.52 -13.36 -10.21
N GLY A 20 0.03 -12.16 -10.50
CA GLY A 20 -0.98 -11.46 -9.70
C GLY A 20 -0.41 -10.49 -8.65
N PHE A 21 0.91 -10.45 -8.46
CA PHE A 21 1.58 -9.44 -7.64
C PHE A 21 2.24 -8.37 -8.51
N SER A 22 2.34 -7.15 -8.00
CA SER A 22 2.88 -5.99 -8.71
C SER A 22 3.51 -5.00 -7.74
N GLY A 23 4.11 -3.94 -8.30
CA GLY A 23 4.76 -2.88 -7.53
C GLY A 23 6.27 -3.07 -7.37
N PRO A 24 6.98 -2.04 -6.89
CA PRO A 24 8.45 -2.04 -6.77
C PRO A 24 8.98 -3.04 -5.74
N ASP A 25 8.13 -3.52 -4.83
CA ASP A 25 8.43 -4.54 -3.82
C ASP A 25 7.56 -5.80 -3.95
N CYS A 26 6.81 -5.94 -5.06
CA CYS A 26 5.80 -6.98 -5.25
C CYS A 26 4.76 -7.05 -4.10
N GLY A 27 4.50 -5.92 -3.45
CA GLY A 27 3.56 -5.81 -2.33
C GLY A 27 2.10 -5.68 -2.77
N ASP A 28 1.86 -5.33 -4.03
CA ASP A 28 0.52 -5.16 -4.59
C ASP A 28 0.01 -6.50 -5.11
N GLY A 29 -0.43 -7.34 -4.17
CA GLY A 29 -0.96 -8.66 -4.47
C GLY A 29 -2.38 -8.66 -5.06
N PRO A 30 -2.90 -9.83 -5.44
CA PRO A 30 -4.23 -9.95 -6.02
C PRO A 30 -5.34 -9.50 -5.05
N LEU A 31 -5.13 -9.61 -3.73
CA LEU A 31 -6.09 -9.08 -2.74
C LEU A 31 -6.15 -7.56 -2.72
N CYS A 32 -5.12 -6.85 -3.20
CA CYS A 32 -5.09 -5.39 -3.33
C CYS A 32 -5.67 -4.91 -4.67
N LYS A 33 -5.98 -5.84 -5.59
CA LYS A 33 -6.46 -5.52 -6.95
C LYS A 33 -7.95 -5.12 -6.96
N ASP A 34 -8.68 -5.46 -5.91
CA ASP A 34 -10.03 -4.96 -5.70
C ASP A 34 -9.95 -3.46 -5.38
N ALA A 35 -10.48 -2.63 -6.29
CA ALA A 35 -10.34 -1.18 -6.31
C ALA A 35 -10.84 -0.43 -5.06
N ASN A 36 -11.40 -1.16 -4.08
CA ASN A 36 -11.95 -0.60 -2.84
C ASN A 36 -11.24 -1.16 -1.60
N VAL A 37 -10.07 -1.77 -1.68
CA VAL A 37 -9.47 -2.34 -0.45
C VAL A 37 -9.11 -1.25 0.56
N CYS A 38 -8.43 -0.19 0.09
CA CYS A 38 -8.11 0.97 0.90
C CYS A 38 -8.81 2.20 0.31
N GLU A 39 -9.57 2.90 1.15
CA GLU A 39 -10.28 4.13 0.84
C GLU A 39 -9.35 5.34 0.94
N ASN A 40 -9.83 6.50 0.47
CA ASN A 40 -9.20 7.80 0.69
C ASN A 40 -7.72 7.91 0.25
N GLY A 41 -7.33 7.14 -0.78
CA GLY A 41 -5.95 7.12 -1.27
C GLY A 41 -4.97 6.32 -0.41
N GLY A 42 -5.47 5.42 0.44
CA GLY A 42 -4.64 4.46 1.16
C GLY A 42 -3.87 3.52 0.23
N THR A 43 -2.63 3.19 0.60
CA THR A 43 -1.81 2.23 -0.13
C THR A 43 -2.04 0.82 0.42
N CYS A 44 -2.53 -0.09 -0.39
CA CYS A 44 -2.70 -1.49 0.00
C CYS A 44 -1.37 -2.23 -0.06
N LYS A 45 -1.06 -3.04 0.95
CA LYS A 45 0.08 -3.96 0.94
C LYS A 45 -0.30 -5.36 1.43
N HIS A 46 0.18 -6.39 0.75
CA HIS A 46 0.15 -7.76 1.25
C HIS A 46 1.20 -7.96 2.36
N ILE A 47 0.79 -8.49 3.50
CA ILE A 47 1.67 -8.82 4.64
C ILE A 47 1.67 -10.32 4.98
N GLY A 48 0.95 -11.14 4.20
CA GLY A 48 0.91 -12.60 4.34
C GLY A 48 0.08 -13.23 3.23
N ASP A 49 -0.15 -14.55 3.31
CA ASP A 49 -0.86 -15.30 2.26
C ASP A 49 -2.31 -14.83 2.06
N ASN A 50 -2.99 -14.44 3.15
CA ASN A 50 -4.36 -13.91 3.14
C ASN A 50 -4.52 -12.65 3.99
N ALA A 51 -3.42 -11.92 4.20
CA ALA A 51 -3.41 -10.74 5.06
C ALA A 51 -2.94 -9.52 4.27
N ILE A 52 -3.73 -8.46 4.35
CA ILE A 52 -3.47 -7.15 3.76
C ILE A 52 -3.51 -6.08 4.84
N ILE A 53 -2.78 -4.99 4.61
CA ILE A 53 -2.82 -3.77 5.41
C ILE A 53 -2.97 -2.56 4.51
N CYS A 54 -3.76 -1.58 4.95
CA CYS A 54 -3.86 -0.28 4.32
C CYS A 54 -2.96 0.72 5.04
N ILE A 55 -2.03 1.32 4.32
CA ILE A 55 -1.22 2.44 4.80
C ILE A 55 -2.01 3.71 4.50
N CYS A 56 -2.53 4.32 5.56
CA CYS A 56 -3.40 5.48 5.44
C CYS A 56 -2.61 6.78 5.29
N PRO A 57 -3.04 7.69 4.39
CA PRO A 57 -2.49 9.03 4.33
C PRO A 57 -2.84 9.82 5.60
N ALA A 58 -2.08 10.89 5.84
CA ALA A 58 -2.31 11.76 6.99
C ALA A 58 -3.75 12.30 7.00
N GLY A 59 -4.40 12.25 8.17
CA GLY A 59 -5.81 12.63 8.33
C GLY A 59 -6.81 11.51 8.02
N PHE A 60 -6.34 10.28 7.78
CA PHE A 60 -7.20 9.11 7.62
C PHE A 60 -6.76 7.96 8.54
N LYS A 61 -7.73 7.23 9.07
CA LYS A 61 -7.56 6.08 9.97
C LYS A 61 -8.59 4.99 9.65
N GLY A 62 -8.50 3.88 10.38
CA GLY A 62 -9.32 2.70 10.15
C GLY A 62 -8.56 1.61 9.38
N LYS A 63 -9.15 0.42 9.29
CA LYS A 63 -8.49 -0.74 8.65
C LYS A 63 -8.32 -0.53 7.16
N ARG A 64 -9.20 0.26 6.56
CA ARG A 64 -9.27 0.60 5.14
C ARG A 64 -9.10 2.10 4.93
N CYS A 65 -8.61 2.86 5.91
CA CYS A 65 -8.51 4.33 5.82
C CYS A 65 -9.87 5.02 5.59
N GLU A 66 -10.94 4.39 6.08
CA GLU A 66 -12.32 4.80 5.91
C GLU A 66 -12.75 5.93 6.86
N ILE A 67 -11.97 6.18 7.91
CA ILE A 67 -12.23 7.20 8.93
C ILE A 67 -11.42 8.44 8.61
N ASN A 68 -12.08 9.57 8.41
CA ASN A 68 -11.41 10.86 8.26
C ASN A 68 -11.12 11.41 9.66
N GLU A 69 -9.86 11.49 10.05
CA GLU A 69 -9.43 12.28 11.21
C GLU A 69 -9.44 13.76 10.84
N TYR A 70 -10.65 14.31 10.70
CA TYR A 70 -10.89 15.71 10.97
C TYR A 70 -11.13 15.82 12.46
N ASP A 71 -10.07 16.20 13.18
CA ASP A 71 -10.12 16.33 14.63
C ASP A 71 -10.93 17.59 14.98
N GLU A 72 -12.23 17.41 15.20
CA GLU A 72 -13.19 18.45 15.63
C GLU A 72 -12.79 19.11 16.96
N VAL A 73 -11.89 18.47 17.73
CA VAL A 73 -11.40 18.94 19.03
C VAL A 73 -10.21 19.89 18.89
N THR A 74 -9.38 19.76 17.85
CA THR A 74 -8.13 20.53 17.73
C THR A 74 -8.10 21.53 16.58
N GLY A 75 -9.10 21.54 15.69
CA GLY A 75 -9.29 22.62 14.71
C GLY A 75 -8.06 22.88 13.82
N LYS A 76 -7.21 21.87 13.61
CA LYS A 76 -6.04 21.96 12.74
C LYS A 76 -6.09 20.87 11.68
N ALA A 77 -5.94 21.28 10.43
CA ALA A 77 -5.41 20.38 9.42
C ALA A 77 -4.01 19.96 9.89
N SER A 78 -3.70 18.67 9.89
CA SER A 78 -2.30 18.23 9.95
C SER A 78 -1.62 18.58 8.62
N ARG A 79 -1.38 19.87 8.37
CA ARG A 79 -0.35 20.46 7.51
C ARG A 79 0.02 21.85 8.03
#